data_AF-A0A8T3WIG2-F1
#
_entry.id   AF-A0A8T3WIG2-F1
#
_cell.length_a   1.000
_cell.length_b   1.000
_cell.length_c   1.000
_cell.angle_alpha   90.00
_cell.angle_beta   90.00
_cell.angle_gamma   90.00
#
_symmetry.space_group_name_H-M   'P 1'
#
loop_
_entity.id
_entity.type
_entity.pdbx_description
1 polymer ?
#
loop_
_entity_poly.entity_id
_entity_poly.type
_entity_poly.pdbx_seq_one_letter_code
_entity_poly.pdbx_strand_id
1 'polypeptide(L)'
;MKLKILIIIFICLLPIINADQGRTFNLDFNLHDQYDLFLKKSDRVLFEYGGYNNTIIIDEIKVNTTELDLFLFLEMGLHNPDYQFLGNGYDIRLDFNKDGKKEMSIRLVRNDLKNGVTNILFNRLDGWDEDAKLDLSSWKVENERTNNNVIWYFIGAVILMLMVIILLTYGLKRRGVYF
;
A
#
# COMPACT_ATOMS: atom_id res chain seq x y z
N MET A 1 13.66 30.15 -26.25
CA MET A 1 14.47 29.58 -25.14
C MET A 1 13.66 29.52 -23.84
N LYS A 2 12.98 30.61 -23.46
CA LYS A 2 12.16 30.70 -22.23
C LYS A 2 11.07 29.60 -22.10
N LEU A 3 10.34 29.28 -23.17
CA LEU A 3 9.28 28.25 -23.14
C LEU A 3 9.82 26.83 -22.85
N LYS A 4 10.99 26.48 -23.39
CA LYS A 4 11.60 25.15 -23.19
C LYS A 4 12.05 24.95 -21.74
N ILE A 5 12.57 26.00 -21.10
CA ILE A 5 12.96 25.99 -19.69
C ILE A 5 11.71 25.85 -18.81
N LEU A 6 10.62 26.54 -19.16
CA LEU A 6 9.36 26.46 -18.42
C LEU A 6 8.73 25.05 -18.47
N ILE A 7 8.81 24.38 -19.62
CA ILE A 7 8.34 23.00 -19.79
C ILE A 7 9.17 22.02 -18.95
N ILE A 8 10.50 22.19 -18.91
CA ILE A 8 11.37 21.36 -18.07
C ILE A 8 11.08 21.56 -16.59
N ILE A 9 10.89 22.81 -16.14
CA ILE A 9 10.49 23.11 -14.76
C ILE A 9 9.14 22.47 -14.45
N PHE A 10 8.15 22.59 -15.34
CA PHE A 10 6.85 21.95 -15.17
C PHE A 10 6.96 20.42 -15.04
N ILE A 11 7.75 19.76 -15.89
CA ILE A 11 7.99 18.31 -15.82
C ILE A 11 8.71 17.92 -14.53
N CYS A 12 9.66 18.71 -14.06
CA CYS A 12 10.37 18.47 -12.79
C CYS A 12 9.50 18.72 -11.55
N LEU A 13 8.39 19.47 -11.68
CA LEU A 13 7.44 19.73 -10.60
C LEU A 13 6.25 18.76 -10.59
N LEU A 14 6.01 18.00 -11.68
CA LEU A 14 5.00 16.94 -11.73
C LEU A 14 5.11 15.89 -10.59
N PRO A 15 6.31 15.47 -10.14
CA PRO A 15 6.44 14.52 -9.02
C PRO A 15 6.01 15.09 -7.66
N ILE A 16 5.84 16.42 -7.56
CA ILE A 16 5.44 17.10 -6.31
C ILE A 16 3.91 17.10 -6.16
N ILE A 17 3.17 16.65 -7.17
CA ILE A 17 1.71 16.52 -7.10
C ILE A 17 1.38 15.27 -6.25
N ASN A 18 1.39 15.48 -4.93
CA ASN A 18 0.78 14.69 -3.85
C ASN A 18 0.45 13.24 -4.22
N ALA A 19 1.46 12.37 -4.20
CA ALA A 19 1.19 10.98 -3.90
C ALA A 19 0.71 10.93 -2.45
N ASP A 20 -0.49 10.40 -2.20
CA ASP A 20 -0.99 10.15 -0.85
C ASP A 20 -0.02 9.17 -0.15
N GLN A 21 0.93 9.71 0.61
CA GLN A 21 1.86 8.91 1.40
C GLN A 21 1.17 8.54 2.70
N GLY A 22 0.53 7.38 2.71
CA GLY A 22 0.03 6.79 3.93
C GLY A 22 1.15 6.55 4.95
N ARG A 23 0.82 6.72 6.22
CA ARG A 23 1.71 6.40 7.34
C ARG A 23 1.66 4.91 7.64
N THR A 24 2.69 4.39 8.29
CA THR A 24 2.72 3.00 8.75
C THR A 24 2.65 2.94 10.26
N PHE A 25 1.76 2.10 10.77
CA PHE A 25 1.56 1.82 12.19
C PHE A 25 1.92 0.36 12.47
N ASN A 26 2.91 0.12 13.31
CA ASN A 26 3.30 -1.23 13.72
C ASN A 26 2.60 -1.55 15.03
N LEU A 27 1.77 -2.58 15.04
CA LEU A 27 1.07 -3.05 16.24
C LEU A 27 1.81 -4.25 16.80
N ASP A 28 2.11 -4.18 18.09
CA ASP A 28 2.74 -5.26 18.83
C ASP A 28 1.74 -5.81 19.84
N PHE A 29 1.08 -6.90 19.47
CA PHE A 29 0.05 -7.52 20.32
C PHE A 29 0.63 -8.27 21.53
N ASN A 30 1.95 -8.37 21.66
CA ASN A 30 2.62 -8.87 22.86
C ASN A 30 2.72 -7.78 23.93
N LEU A 31 2.71 -6.50 23.52
CA LEU A 31 2.77 -5.35 24.42
C LEU A 31 1.38 -4.83 24.81
N HIS A 32 0.43 -4.83 23.88
CA HIS A 32 -0.93 -4.34 24.13
C HIS A 32 -1.95 -5.23 23.44
N ASP A 33 -3.02 -5.59 24.14
CA ASP A 33 -4.13 -6.35 23.57
C ASP A 33 -4.98 -5.53 22.59
N GLN A 34 -4.87 -4.20 22.62
CA GLN A 34 -5.80 -3.30 21.93
C GLN A 34 -5.12 -2.03 21.41
N TYR A 35 -5.49 -1.63 20.19
CA TYR A 35 -5.04 -0.41 19.53
C TYR A 35 -6.23 0.35 18.92
N ASP A 36 -6.46 1.59 19.37
CA ASP A 36 -7.48 2.51 18.84
C ASP A 36 -6.79 3.58 17.96
N LEU A 37 -6.96 3.48 16.64
CA LEU A 37 -6.16 4.24 15.67
C LEU A 37 -7.01 5.14 14.77
N PHE A 38 -6.56 6.38 14.64
CA PHE A 38 -7.07 7.35 13.67
C PHE A 38 -6.27 7.27 12.37
N LEU A 39 -6.86 6.62 11.38
CA LEU A 39 -6.24 6.29 10.10
C LEU A 39 -6.83 7.14 8.97
N LYS A 40 -6.02 7.42 7.96
CA LYS A 40 -6.42 8.07 6.70
C LYS A 40 -6.34 7.08 5.55
N LYS A 41 -6.89 7.45 4.40
CA LYS A 41 -6.66 6.72 3.14
C LYS A 41 -5.15 6.50 2.93
N SER A 42 -4.81 5.30 2.47
CA SER A 42 -3.46 4.76 2.27
C SER A 42 -2.66 4.50 3.54
N ASP A 43 -3.13 4.89 4.75
CA ASP A 43 -2.46 4.49 5.99
C ASP A 43 -2.44 2.96 6.07
N ARG A 44 -1.33 2.44 6.61
CA ARG A 44 -0.99 1.03 6.68
C ARG A 44 -0.82 0.60 8.12
N VAL A 45 -1.41 -0.53 8.47
CA VAL A 45 -1.25 -1.20 9.76
C VAL A 45 -0.50 -2.50 9.54
N LEU A 46 0.60 -2.68 10.27
CA LEU A 46 1.46 -3.87 10.24
C LEU A 46 1.38 -4.57 11.58
N PHE A 47 1.28 -5.88 11.59
CA PHE A 47 1.34 -6.70 12.80
C PHE A 47 1.84 -8.10 12.48
N GLU A 48 2.42 -8.76 13.48
CA GLU A 48 2.93 -10.13 13.38
C GLU A 48 1.94 -11.11 14.04
N TYR A 49 1.76 -12.28 13.43
CA TYR A 49 1.05 -13.41 14.02
C TYR A 49 1.64 -14.73 13.53
N GLY A 50 1.96 -15.66 14.44
CA GLY A 50 2.54 -16.97 14.11
C GLY A 50 3.86 -16.89 13.33
N GLY A 51 4.65 -15.83 13.52
CA GLY A 51 5.90 -15.59 12.80
C GLY A 51 5.76 -14.99 11.39
N TYR A 52 4.55 -14.55 11.00
CA TYR A 52 4.28 -13.96 9.68
C TYR A 52 3.83 -12.51 9.80
N ASN A 53 4.23 -11.67 8.84
CA ASN A 53 3.78 -10.30 8.77
C ASN A 53 2.44 -10.20 8.03
N ASN A 54 1.55 -9.42 8.62
CA ASN A 54 0.24 -9.11 8.08
C ASN A 54 0.13 -7.60 7.89
N THR A 55 -0.57 -7.19 6.85
CA THR A 55 -0.77 -5.78 6.50
C THR A 55 -2.23 -5.50 6.25
N ILE A 56 -2.72 -4.39 6.80
CA ILE A 56 -4.03 -3.84 6.48
C ILE A 56 -3.81 -2.43 5.94
N ILE A 57 -4.37 -2.13 4.77
CA ILE A 57 -4.30 -0.79 4.16
C ILE A 57 -5.70 -0.22 4.11
N ILE A 58 -5.84 1.06 4.47
CA ILE A 58 -7.10 1.78 4.30
C ILE A 58 -7.22 2.21 2.84
N ASP A 59 -8.13 1.63 2.08
CA ASP A 59 -8.31 2.02 0.67
C ASP A 59 -9.28 3.20 0.56
N GLU A 60 -10.49 3.09 1.09
CA GLU A 60 -11.50 4.13 0.94
C GLU A 60 -12.31 4.34 2.23
N ILE A 61 -12.58 5.61 2.55
CA ILE A 61 -13.39 5.98 3.72
C ILE A 61 -14.70 6.58 3.20
N LYS A 62 -15.79 5.86 3.42
CA LYS A 62 -17.15 6.18 2.98
C LYS A 62 -18.05 6.48 4.17
N VAL A 63 -19.27 6.95 3.91
CA VAL A 63 -20.27 7.15 4.97
C VAL A 63 -20.54 5.80 5.65
N ASN A 64 -20.33 5.75 6.97
CA ASN A 64 -20.55 4.59 7.85
C ASN A 64 -19.78 3.31 7.48
N THR A 65 -18.85 3.38 6.53
CA THR A 65 -18.12 2.23 6.01
C THR A 65 -16.69 2.61 5.69
N THR A 66 -15.76 1.71 5.92
CA THR A 66 -14.36 1.85 5.51
C THR A 66 -13.94 0.59 4.76
N GLU A 67 -13.35 0.78 3.59
CA GLU A 67 -12.80 -0.28 2.76
C GLU A 67 -11.33 -0.53 3.15
N LEU A 68 -11.01 -1.81 3.34
CA LEU A 68 -9.73 -2.29 3.81
C LEU A 68 -9.18 -3.31 2.81
N ASP A 69 -7.90 -3.19 2.49
CA ASP A 69 -7.14 -4.20 1.78
C ASP A 69 -6.36 -5.02 2.82
N LEU A 70 -6.72 -6.29 2.98
CA LEU A 70 -6.04 -7.20 3.90
C LEU A 70 -5.05 -8.06 3.13
N PHE A 71 -3.77 -7.98 3.51
CA PHE A 71 -2.71 -8.85 3.03
C PHE A 71 -2.21 -9.69 4.20
N LEU A 72 -2.46 -10.99 4.16
CA LEU A 72 -2.14 -11.90 5.25
C LEU A 72 -1.01 -12.83 4.83
N PHE A 73 -0.02 -13.05 5.70
CA PHE A 73 1.11 -13.93 5.42
C PHE A 73 1.96 -13.50 4.21
N LEU A 74 2.45 -12.26 4.24
CA LEU A 74 3.20 -11.66 3.12
C LEU A 74 4.44 -12.45 2.69
N GLU A 75 5.05 -13.20 3.60
CA GLU A 75 6.24 -14.03 3.34
C GLU A 75 5.96 -15.19 2.39
N MET A 76 4.70 -15.62 2.25
CA MET A 76 4.32 -16.74 1.39
C MET A 76 4.30 -16.38 -0.10
N GLY A 77 4.37 -15.08 -0.43
CA GLY A 77 4.38 -14.57 -1.80
C GLY A 77 3.30 -13.53 -2.04
N LEU A 78 3.39 -12.89 -3.22
CA LEU A 78 2.41 -11.91 -3.67
C LEU A 78 1.05 -12.59 -3.91
N HIS A 79 0.05 -12.23 -3.11
CA HIS A 79 -1.34 -12.58 -3.33
C HIS A 79 -2.19 -11.32 -3.42
N ASN A 80 -3.34 -11.42 -4.08
CA ASN A 80 -4.30 -10.31 -4.12
C ASN A 80 -4.80 -10.05 -2.69
N PRO A 81 -4.99 -8.78 -2.30
CA PRO A 81 -5.57 -8.48 -1.01
C PRO A 81 -6.99 -9.03 -0.93
N ASP A 82 -7.39 -9.43 0.27
CA ASP A 82 -8.79 -9.64 0.60
C ASP A 82 -9.42 -8.28 0.87
N TYR A 83 -10.29 -7.85 -0.04
CA TYR A 83 -11.05 -6.61 0.08
C TYR A 83 -12.18 -6.78 1.10
N GLN A 84 -12.17 -5.98 2.15
CA GLN A 84 -13.16 -6.04 3.22
C GLN A 84 -13.80 -4.69 3.49
N PHE A 85 -15.10 -4.70 3.78
CA PHE A 85 -15.86 -3.51 4.14
C PHE A 85 -16.19 -3.54 5.63
N LEU A 86 -15.64 -2.58 6.37
CA LEU A 86 -15.88 -2.42 7.79
C LEU A 86 -17.01 -1.43 8.01
N GLY A 87 -18.21 -1.96 8.29
CA GLY A 87 -19.41 -1.16 8.57
C GLY A 87 -19.56 -0.80 10.05
N ASN A 88 -20.21 0.33 10.32
CA ASN A 88 -20.57 0.74 11.68
C ASN A 88 -21.40 -0.36 12.38
N GLY A 89 -20.98 -0.76 13.58
CA GLY A 89 -21.67 -1.75 14.42
C GLY A 89 -21.30 -3.21 14.14
N TYR A 90 -20.44 -3.48 13.16
CA TYR A 90 -19.93 -4.82 12.88
C TYR A 90 -18.41 -4.88 13.11
N ASP A 91 -17.93 -6.06 13.47
CA ASP A 91 -16.51 -6.37 13.55
C ASP A 91 -16.14 -7.47 12.55
N ILE A 92 -15.00 -7.29 11.89
CA ILE A 92 -14.34 -8.37 11.15
C ILE A 92 -13.55 -9.17 12.17
N ARG A 93 -13.68 -10.50 12.14
CA ARG A 93 -12.92 -11.41 13.02
C ARG A 93 -12.07 -12.33 12.19
N LEU A 94 -10.77 -12.28 12.43
CA LEU A 94 -9.78 -13.10 11.74
C LEU A 94 -9.60 -14.41 12.50
N ASP A 95 -9.49 -15.48 11.71
CA ASP A 95 -9.27 -16.87 12.11
C ASP A 95 -8.09 -17.37 11.28
N PHE A 96 -6.89 -17.08 11.74
CA PHE A 96 -5.68 -17.23 10.93
C PHE A 96 -5.33 -18.70 10.70
N ASN A 97 -5.57 -19.54 11.70
CA ASN A 97 -5.25 -20.97 11.66
C ASN A 97 -6.43 -21.85 11.20
N LYS A 98 -7.62 -21.26 11.00
CA LYS A 98 -8.88 -21.93 10.58
C LYS A 98 -9.35 -23.00 11.57
N ASP A 99 -9.02 -22.87 12.85
CA ASP A 99 -9.45 -23.81 13.90
C ASP A 99 -10.83 -23.48 14.49
N GLY A 100 -11.42 -22.34 14.09
CA GLY A 100 -12.73 -21.86 14.52
C GLY A 100 -12.67 -20.85 15.67
N LYS A 101 -11.53 -20.71 16.35
CA LYS A 101 -11.28 -19.66 17.34
C LYS A 101 -10.79 -18.43 16.60
N LYS A 102 -11.32 -17.28 17.00
CA LYS A 102 -10.92 -16.00 16.41
C LYS A 102 -9.80 -15.41 17.23
N GLU A 103 -8.73 -14.97 16.59
CA GLU A 103 -7.57 -14.42 17.28
C GLU A 103 -7.56 -12.91 17.26
N MET A 104 -8.17 -12.28 16.26
CA MET A 104 -8.19 -10.84 16.12
C MET A 104 -9.56 -10.32 15.72
N SER A 105 -9.95 -9.17 16.25
CA SER A 105 -11.08 -8.39 15.76
C SER A 105 -10.66 -7.00 15.30
N ILE A 106 -11.32 -6.54 14.24
CA ILE A 106 -11.15 -5.23 13.64
C ILE A 106 -12.54 -4.58 13.61
N ARG A 107 -12.69 -3.41 14.21
CA ARG A 107 -13.99 -2.74 14.34
C ARG A 107 -13.92 -1.27 13.95
N LEU A 108 -14.89 -0.82 13.15
CA LEU A 108 -15.06 0.59 12.87
C LEU A 108 -15.72 1.25 14.08
N VAL A 109 -15.04 2.23 14.68
CA VAL A 109 -15.59 3.02 15.78
C VAL A 109 -16.36 4.22 15.24
N ARG A 110 -15.76 4.98 14.31
CA ARG A 110 -16.40 6.14 13.67
C ARG A 110 -15.65 6.59 12.41
N ASN A 111 -16.35 7.30 11.52
CA ASN A 111 -15.75 8.01 10.39
C ASN A 111 -15.92 9.53 10.55
N ASP A 112 -14.84 10.26 10.34
CA ASP A 112 -14.81 11.71 10.19
C ASP A 112 -14.47 12.05 8.73
N LEU A 113 -15.53 12.07 7.91
CA LEU A 113 -15.42 12.32 6.47
C LEU A 113 -14.90 13.72 6.13
N LYS A 114 -15.11 14.69 7.02
CA LYS A 114 -14.63 16.06 6.81
C LYS A 114 -13.12 16.10 6.78
N ASN A 115 -12.47 15.29 7.61
CA ASN A 115 -11.03 15.21 7.73
C ASN A 115 -10.43 14.02 6.96
N GLY A 116 -11.27 13.18 6.33
CA GLY A 116 -10.84 11.96 5.65
C GLY A 116 -10.20 10.95 6.60
N VAL A 117 -10.72 10.87 7.84
CA VAL A 117 -10.17 10.02 8.91
C VAL A 117 -11.21 8.97 9.31
N THR A 118 -10.75 7.75 9.54
CA THR A 118 -11.51 6.64 10.13
C THR A 118 -10.87 6.27 11.46
N ASN A 119 -11.68 5.96 12.46
CA ASN A 119 -11.21 5.42 13.74
C ASN A 119 -11.47 3.93 13.78
N ILE A 120 -10.42 3.14 13.82
CA ILE A 120 -10.50 1.67 13.80
C ILE A 120 -9.86 1.12 15.06
N LEU A 121 -10.59 0.20 15.68
CA LEU A 121 -10.18 -0.53 16.84
C LEU A 121 -9.69 -1.92 16.43
N PHE A 122 -8.44 -2.23 16.77
CA PHE A 122 -7.83 -3.54 16.56
C PHE A 122 -7.64 -4.21 17.93
N ASN A 123 -8.22 -5.39 18.12
CA ASN A 123 -8.12 -6.12 19.38
C ASN A 123 -7.65 -7.55 19.16
N ARG A 124 -6.74 -7.98 20.03
CA ARG A 124 -6.45 -9.38 20.31
C ARG A 124 -7.66 -10.03 20.99
N LEU A 125 -7.95 -11.26 20.61
CA LEU A 125 -9.00 -12.10 21.18
C LEU A 125 -8.39 -13.32 21.87
N ASP A 126 -9.22 -14.04 22.64
CA ASP A 126 -8.79 -15.20 23.43
C ASP A 126 -8.17 -16.34 22.61
N GLY A 127 -8.40 -16.37 21.30
CA GLY A 127 -7.81 -17.36 20.41
C GLY A 127 -6.35 -17.10 20.06
N TRP A 128 -5.80 -15.93 20.39
CA TRP A 128 -4.46 -15.55 19.96
C TRP A 128 -3.37 -16.46 20.53
N ASP A 129 -2.63 -17.08 19.63
CA ASP A 129 -1.47 -17.92 19.92
C ASP A 129 -0.23 -17.33 19.24
N GLU A 130 0.71 -16.82 20.03
CA GLU A 130 1.95 -16.19 19.53
C GLU A 130 2.85 -17.21 18.81
N ASP A 131 2.82 -18.47 19.26
CA ASP A 131 3.62 -19.57 18.72
C ASP A 131 2.85 -20.40 17.69
N ALA A 132 1.74 -19.85 17.15
CA ALA A 132 0.86 -20.54 16.22
C ALA A 132 1.64 -21.09 15.02
N LYS A 133 1.64 -22.41 14.86
CA LYS A 133 2.19 -23.09 13.69
C LYS A 133 1.12 -23.16 12.60
N LEU A 134 1.14 -22.18 11.71
CA LEU A 134 0.14 -22.07 10.66
C LEU A 134 0.40 -23.04 9.50
N ASP A 135 -0.59 -23.86 9.17
CA ASP A 135 -0.61 -24.62 7.92
C ASP A 135 -1.16 -23.74 6.79
N LEU A 136 -0.25 -23.10 6.07
CA LEU A 136 -0.58 -22.19 4.98
C LEU A 136 -0.71 -22.89 3.62
N SER A 137 -0.64 -24.22 3.56
CA SER A 137 -0.72 -24.98 2.30
C SER A 137 -2.05 -24.78 1.54
N SER A 138 -3.12 -24.44 2.26
CA SER A 138 -4.44 -24.15 1.70
C SER A 138 -4.56 -22.76 1.08
N TRP A 139 -3.60 -21.86 1.31
CA TRP A 139 -3.57 -20.52 0.75
C TRP A 139 -2.98 -20.58 -0.66
N LYS A 140 -3.82 -20.36 -1.66
CA LYS A 140 -3.40 -20.36 -3.07
C LYS A 140 -2.59 -19.11 -3.38
N VAL A 141 -1.27 -19.20 -3.22
CA VAL A 141 -0.35 -18.15 -3.68
C VAL A 141 -0.25 -18.25 -5.21
N GLU A 142 -0.65 -17.20 -5.91
CA GLU A 142 -0.39 -17.08 -7.35
C GLU A 142 1.12 -16.84 -7.54
N ASN A 143 1.81 -17.82 -8.11
CA ASN A 143 3.23 -17.68 -8.41
C ASN A 143 3.45 -16.52 -9.39
N GLU A 144 4.11 -15.48 -8.89
CA GLU A 144 4.83 -14.43 -9.60
C GLU A 144 4.15 -13.84 -10.86
N ARG A 145 3.50 -12.68 -10.69
CA ARG A 145 3.43 -11.71 -11.79
C ARG A 145 4.86 -11.38 -12.21
N THR A 146 5.26 -11.89 -13.37
CA THR A 146 6.43 -11.41 -14.13
C THR A 146 6.49 -9.89 -14.04
N ASN A 147 7.63 -9.39 -13.56
CA ASN A 147 7.88 -7.99 -13.27
C ASN A 147 7.86 -7.14 -14.55
N ASN A 148 6.66 -6.88 -15.09
CA ASN A 148 6.42 -6.04 -16.26
C ASN A 148 6.90 -4.60 -16.02
N ASN A 149 7.14 -4.20 -14.77
CA ASN A 149 7.67 -2.87 -14.46
C ASN A 149 9.12 -2.73 -14.95
N VAL A 150 9.93 -3.79 -14.98
CA VAL A 150 11.28 -3.74 -15.57
C VAL A 150 11.22 -3.38 -17.06
N ILE A 151 10.23 -3.90 -17.79
CA ILE A 151 10.01 -3.57 -19.20
C ILE A 151 9.64 -2.08 -19.33
N TRP A 152 8.76 -1.56 -18.47
CA TRP A 152 8.40 -0.15 -18.48
C TRP A 152 9.56 0.80 -18.12
N TYR A 153 10.40 0.43 -17.14
CA TYR A 153 11.62 1.19 -16.82
C TYR A 153 12.61 1.19 -17.98
N PHE A 154 12.78 0.05 -18.65
CA PHE A 154 13.64 -0.07 -19.82
C PHE A 154 13.13 0.80 -20.98
N ILE A 155 11.82 0.74 -21.28
CA ILE A 155 11.18 1.59 -22.31
C ILE A 155 11.36 3.08 -21.96
N GLY A 156 11.13 3.46 -20.70
CA GLY A 156 11.31 4.84 -20.23
C GLY A 156 12.75 5.34 -20.42
N ALA A 157 13.75 4.51 -20.09
CA ALA A 157 15.16 4.83 -20.28
C ALA A 157 15.53 5.01 -21.77
N VAL A 158 15.01 4.15 -22.65
CA VAL A 158 15.21 4.25 -24.11
C VAL A 158 14.61 5.54 -24.68
N ILE A 159 13.38 5.89 -24.27
CA ILE A 159 12.73 7.14 -24.69
C ILE A 159 13.55 8.36 -24.24
N LEU A 160 14.03 8.37 -22.99
CA LEU A 160 14.84 9.45 -22.46
C LEU A 160 16.16 9.59 -23.22
N MET A 161 16.83 8.48 -23.53
CA MET A 161 18.05 8.46 -24.33
C MET A 161 17.81 9.03 -25.74
N LEU A 162 16.71 8.63 -26.40
CA LEU A 162 16.33 9.17 -27.71
C LEU A 162 16.07 10.68 -27.66
N MET A 163 15.39 11.17 -26.62
CA MET A 163 15.19 12.61 -26.41
C MET A 163 16.51 13.37 -26.26
N VAL A 164 17.47 12.82 -25.51
CA VAL A 164 18.81 13.42 -25.36
C VAL A 164 19.55 13.46 -26.70
N ILE A 165 19.50 12.38 -27.49
CA ILE A 165 20.10 12.33 -28.84
C ILE A 165 19.48 13.38 -29.76
N ILE A 166 18.15 13.53 -29.75
CA ILE A 166 17.43 14.55 -30.53
C ILE A 166 17.85 15.95 -30.07
N LEU A 167 17.93 16.21 -28.76
CA LEU A 167 18.36 17.51 -28.24
C LEU A 167 19.81 17.84 -28.62
N LEU A 168 20.72 16.86 -28.55
CA LEU A 168 22.12 17.03 -28.95
C LEU A 168 22.24 17.31 -30.45
N THR A 169 21.54 16.55 -31.29
CA THR A 169 21.57 16.73 -32.76
C THR A 169 20.99 18.07 -33.19
N TYR A 170 19.85 18.49 -32.62
CA TYR A 170 19.27 19.82 -32.91
C TYR A 170 20.08 20.98 -32.29
N GLY A 171 20.74 20.77 -31.16
CA GLY A 171 21.62 21.74 -30.51
C GLY A 171 22.92 21.97 -31.29
N LEU A 172 23.54 20.90 -31.77
CA LEU A 172 24.77 20.94 -32.59
C LEU A 172 24.52 21.57 -33.95
N LYS A 173 23.37 21.30 -34.60
CA LYS A 173 23.03 21.88 -35.91
C LYS A 173 22.86 23.40 -35.89
N ARG A 174 22.63 24.02 -34.72
CA ARG A 174 22.57 25.49 -34.56
C ARG A 174 23.93 26.16 -34.39
N ARG A 175 24.98 25.40 -34.06
CA ARG A 175 26.36 25.89 -34.10
C ARG A 175 26.93 25.59 -35.48
N GLY A 176 26.43 26.31 -36.48
CA GLY A 176 27.11 26.40 -37.76
C GLY A 176 28.53 26.87 -37.50
N VAL A 177 29.48 25.98 -37.74
CA VAL A 177 30.90 26.30 -37.78
C VAL A 177 31.06 27.24 -38.98
N TYR A 178 31.18 28.54 -38.69
CA TYR A 178 31.72 29.49 -39.65
C TYR A 178 33.21 29.16 -39.78
N PHE A 179 33.56 28.43 -40.84
CA PHE A 179 34.91 28.46 -41.39
C PHE A 179 35.07 29.73 -42.23
#